data_AF-A0A7V9JIS3-F1
#
_entry.id   AF-A0A7V9JIS3-F1
#
_cell.length_a   1.000
_cell.length_b   1.000
_cell.length_c   1.000
_cell.angle_alpha   90.00
_cell.angle_beta   90.00
_cell.angle_gamma   90.00
#
_symmetry.space_group_name_H-M   'P 1'
#
loop_
_entity.id
_entity.type
_entity.pdbx_description
1 polymer ?
#
loop_
_entity_poly.entity_id
_entity_poly.type
_entity_poly.pdbx_seq_one_letter_code
_entity_poly.pdbx_strand_id
1 'polypeptide(L)' 'MLELGRLDEAEEAFRGADDAFEQLSSISHRAGAWVALGDLAARRGDDAQAARLYRNAAEALQDVRF' A
#
# COMPACT_ATOMS: atom_id res chain seq x y z
N MET A 1 -9.55 15.20 -13.93
CA MET A 1 -9.77 15.94 -12.68
C MET A 1 -10.50 15.08 -11.64
N LEU A 2 -11.72 14.58 -11.93
CA LEU A 2 -12.44 13.68 -11.00
C LEU A 2 -11.69 12.39 -10.66
N GLU A 3 -10.97 11.82 -11.63
CA GLU A 3 -10.18 10.62 -11.40
C GLU A 3 -8.99 10.87 -10.46
N LEU A 4 -8.27 11.98 -10.63
CA LEU A 4 -7.17 12.36 -9.72
C LEU A 4 -7.65 12.57 -8.28
N GLY A 5 -8.77 13.27 -8.07
CA GLY A 5 -9.38 13.38 -6.73
C GLY A 5 -9.80 12.01 -6.16
N ARG A 6 -10.33 11.14 -7.04
CA ARG A 6 -10.53 9.69 -6.87
C ARG A 6 -9.36 9.00 -6.17
N LEU A 7 -8.17 9.27 -6.72
CA LEU A 7 -6.92 8.64 -6.35
C LEU A 7 -6.34 9.25 -5.06
N ASP A 8 -6.49 10.56 -4.84
CA ASP A 8 -6.05 11.23 -3.62
C ASP A 8 -6.81 10.73 -2.39
N GLU A 9 -8.14 10.62 -2.48
CA GLU A 9 -8.98 10.05 -1.42
C GLU A 9 -8.62 8.59 -1.12
N ALA A 10 -8.31 7.80 -2.16
CA ALA A 10 -7.87 6.42 -1.99
C ALA A 10 -6.51 6.34 -1.29
N GLU A 11 -5.58 7.25 -1.61
CA GLU A 11 -4.26 7.29 -0.99
C GLU A 11 -4.33 7.59 0.51
N GLU A 12 -5.15 8.56 0.91
CA GLU A 12 -5.35 8.90 2.32
C GLU A 12 -5.96 7.72 3.08
N ALA A 13 -6.97 7.06 2.50
CA ALA A 13 -7.59 5.88 3.11
C ALA A 13 -6.59 4.73 3.31
N PHE A 14 -5.74 4.44 2.31
CA PHE A 14 -4.76 3.37 2.43
C PHE A 14 -3.59 3.71 3.37
N ARG A 15 -3.19 4.98 3.47
CA ARG A 15 -2.21 5.42 4.49
C ARG A 15 -2.78 5.26 5.91
N GLY A 16 -4.02 5.69 6.13
CA GLY A 16 -4.68 5.50 7.41
C GLY A 16 -4.82 4.03 7.80
N ALA A 17 -5.04 3.14 6.81
CA ALA A 17 -5.05 1.70 7.03
C ALA A 17 -3.65 1.16 7.41
N ASP A 18 -2.57 1.56 6.72
CA ASP A 18 -1.21 1.14 7.05
C ASP A 18 -0.82 1.55 8.48
N ASP A 19 -1.10 2.79 8.87
CA ASP A 19 -0.84 3.31 10.23
C ASP A 19 -1.63 2.52 11.29
N ALA A 20 -2.90 2.19 11.02
CA ALA A 20 -3.70 1.39 11.94
C ALA A 20 -3.16 -0.04 12.08
N PHE A 21 -2.73 -0.66 10.98
CA PHE A 21 -2.18 -2.01 11.00
C PHE A 21 -0.77 -2.07 11.60
N GLU A 22 0.00 -0.99 11.51
CA GLU A 22 1.25 -0.81 12.26
C GLU A 22 1.00 -0.85 13.77
N GLN A 23 0.03 -0.08 14.26
CA GLN A 23 -0.34 -0.09 15.69
C GLN A 23 -0.85 -1.47 16.15
N LEU A 24 -1.50 -2.22 15.27
CA LEU A 24 -1.98 -3.58 15.53
C LEU A 24 -0.89 -4.66 15.36
N SER A 25 0.35 -4.28 15.02
CA SER A 25 1.47 -5.20 14.71
C SER A 25 1.10 -6.29 13.70
N SER A 26 0.18 -6.00 12.78
CA SER A 26 -0.35 -6.98 11.85
C SER A 26 0.30 -6.86 10.47
N ILE A 27 1.47 -7.50 10.34
CA ILE A 27 2.29 -7.50 9.13
C ILE A 27 1.49 -7.97 7.90
N SER A 28 0.60 -8.97 8.08
CA SER A 28 -0.25 -9.50 7.00
C SER A 28 -1.25 -8.47 6.45
N HIS A 29 -1.81 -7.60 7.30
CA HIS A 29 -2.75 -6.55 6.86
C HIS A 29 -2.01 -5.35 6.25
N ARG A 30 -0.83 -5.00 6.77
CA ARG A 30 0.05 -3.99 6.15
C ARG A 30 0.45 -4.36 4.73
N ALA A 31 0.77 -5.63 4.49
CA ALA A 31 1.07 -6.12 3.14
C ALA A 31 -0.09 -5.86 2.14
N GLY A 32 -1.34 -6.05 2.57
CA GLY A 32 -2.52 -5.73 1.76
C GLY A 32 -2.63 -4.23 1.45
N ALA A 33 -2.37 -3.36 2.44
CA ALA A 33 -2.38 -1.91 2.24
C ALA A 33 -1.28 -1.44 1.27
N TRP A 34 -0.08 -2.01 1.36
CA TRP A 34 1.02 -1.68 0.43
C TRP A 34 0.76 -2.14 -1.00
N VAL A 35 0.10 -3.28 -1.22
CA VAL A 35 -0.33 -3.69 -2.57
C VAL A 35 -1.30 -2.67 -3.16
N ALA A 36 -2.30 -2.23 -2.39
CA ALA A 36 -3.28 -1.26 -2.84
C ALA A 36 -2.66 0.13 -3.13
N LEU A 37 -1.70 0.57 -2.31
CA LEU A 37 -0.92 1.77 -2.57
C LEU A 37 -0.03 1.63 -3.82
N GLY A 38 0.51 0.43 -4.07
CA GLY A 38 1.30 0.15 -5.27
C GLY A 38 0.47 0.26 -6.54
N ASP A 39 -0.74 -0.31 -6.54
CA ASP A 39 -1.68 -0.20 -7.66
C ASP A 39 -2.07 1.26 -7.94
N LEU A 40 -2.23 2.05 -6.88
CA LEU A 40 -2.53 3.47 -6.95
C LEU A 40 -1.37 4.27 -7.57
N ALA A 41 -0.14 4.00 -7.13
CA ALA A 41 1.06 4.63 -7.68
C ALA A 41 1.25 4.30 -9.17
N ALA A 42 1.04 3.04 -9.56
CA ALA A 42 1.09 2.61 -10.96
C ALA A 42 0.04 3.32 -11.82
N ARG A 43 -1.19 3.49 -11.32
CA ARG A 43 -2.25 4.24 -12.02
C ARG A 43 -1.93 5.73 -12.19
N ARG A 44 -1.08 6.29 -11.33
CA ARG A 44 -0.56 7.67 -11.47
C ARG A 44 0.69 7.77 -12.33
N GLY A 45 1.22 6.64 -12.82
CA GLY A 45 2.46 6.59 -13.59
C GLY A 45 3.74 6.68 -12.75
N ASP A 46 3.64 6.48 -11.43
CA ASP A 46 4.80 6.41 -10.53
C ASP A 46 5.23 4.96 -10.31
N ASP A 47 5.86 4.39 -11.34
CA ASP A 47 6.32 3.00 -11.35
C ASP A 47 7.39 2.74 -10.27
N ALA A 48 8.21 3.74 -9.94
CA ALA A 48 9.26 3.63 -8.94
C ALA A 48 8.65 3.43 -7.54
N GLN A 49 7.64 4.23 -7.19
CA GLN A 49 6.94 4.09 -5.92
C GLN A 49 6.11 2.79 -5.88
N ALA A 50 5.45 2.42 -6.98
CA ALA A 50 4.72 1.15 -7.08
C ALA A 50 5.64 -0.05 -6.80
N ALA A 51 6.79 -0.11 -7.46
CA ALA A 51 7.77 -1.18 -7.27
C ALA A 51 8.29 -1.27 -5.83
N ARG A 52 8.47 -0.12 -5.15
CA ARG A 52 8.89 -0.09 -3.74
C ARG A 52 7.82 -0.68 -2.83
N LEU A 53 6.56 -0.30 -3.04
CA LEU A 53 5.43 -0.76 -2.23
C LEU A 53 5.17 -2.25 -2.40
N TYR A 54 5.25 -2.76 -3.63
CA TYR A 54 5.12 -4.20 -3.87
C TYR A 54 6.25 -5.03 -3.24
N ARG A 55 7.50 -4.52 -3.23
CA ARG A 55 8.61 -5.20 -2.54
C ARG A 55 8.35 -5.29 -1.04
N ASN A 56 7.96 -4.19 -0.41
CA ASN A 56 7.64 -4.19 1.02
C ASN A 56 6.52 -5.20 1.35
N ALA A 57 5.48 -5.28 0.51
CA ALA A 57 4.41 -6.27 0.67
C ALA A 57 4.90 -7.71 0.54
N ALA A 58 5.75 -7.98 -0.45
CA ALA A 58 6.32 -9.31 -0.66
C ALA A 58 7.22 -9.74 0.52
N GLU A 59 8.06 -8.84 1.02
CA GLU A 59 8.92 -9.09 2.19
C GLU A 59 8.09 -9.39 3.44
N ALA A 60 7.08 -8.57 3.73
CA ALA A 60 6.16 -8.81 4.84
C ALA A 60 5.43 -10.16 4.76
N LEU A 61 4.99 -10.57 3.57
CA LEU A 61 4.32 -11.87 3.39
C LEU A 61 5.28 -13.07 3.46
N GLN A 62 6.56 -12.87 3.15
CA GLN A 62 7.59 -13.88 3.31
C GLN A 62 7.93 -14.09 4.79
N ASP A 63 8.04 -13.02 5.58
CA ASP A 63 8.35 -13.08 7.02
C ASP A 63 7.24 -13.74 7.85
N VAL A 64 5.97 -13.56 7.49
CA VAL A 64 4.83 -14.20 8.17
C VAL A 64 4.82 -15.74 8.02
N ARG A 65 5.60 -16.27 7.07
CA ARG A 65 5.60 -17.69 6.70
C ARG A 65 6.59 -18.55 7.49
N PHE A 66 7.24 -18.01 8.52
CA PHE A 66 8.18 -18.71 9.39
C PHE A 66 7.65 -18.94 10.81
#